data_AF-A0A920RCC1-F1
#
_entry.id   AF-A0A920RCC1-F1
#
_cell.length_a   1.000
_cell.length_b   1.000
_cell.length_c   1.000
_cell.angle_alpha   90.00
_cell.angle_beta   90.00
_cell.angle_gamma   90.00
#
_symmetry.space_group_name_H-M   'P 1'
#
loop_
_entity.id
_entity.type
_entity.pdbx_description
1 polymer ?
#
loop_
_entity_poly.entity_id
_entity_poly.type
_entity_poly.pdbx_seq_one_letter_code
_entity_poly.pdbx_strand_id
1 'polypeptide(L)' 'MGDVGALALGAALGVMAIVSRHEIVLFIMGGVFVMETASVILQVASFKLTGKRIFRMAPLIIILN' A
#
# COMPACT_ATOMS: atom_id res chain seq x y z
N MET A 1 14.61 -2.47 5.20
CA MET A 1 14.27 -3.79 4.63
C MET A 1 14.67 -3.75 3.17
N GLY A 2 15.39 -4.75 2.65
CA GLY A 2 15.69 -4.81 1.22
C GLY A 2 14.45 -5.21 0.42
N ASP A 3 14.35 -4.78 -0.84
CA ASP A 3 13.19 -5.05 -1.72
C ASP A 3 12.83 -6.55 -1.79
N VAL A 4 13.83 -7.43 -1.74
CA VAL A 4 13.65 -8.89 -1.73
C VAL A 4 12.84 -9.36 -0.51
N GLY A 5 13.14 -8.82 0.68
CA GLY A 5 12.44 -9.20 1.91
C GLY A 5 11.01 -8.67 1.95
N ALA A 6 10.78 -7.46 1.46
CA ALA A 6 9.45 -6.86 1.42
C ALA A 6 8.52 -7.59 0.44
N LEU A 7 9.01 -7.92 -0.77
CA LEU A 7 8.26 -8.67 -1.78
C LEU A 7 7.97 -10.10 -1.33
N ALA A 8 8.95 -10.79 -0.74
CA ALA A 8 8.76 -12.16 -0.24
C ALA A 8 7.72 -12.22 0.89
N LEU A 9 7.73 -11.27 1.82
CA LEU A 9 6.74 -11.21 2.90
C LEU A 9 5.33 -10.89 2.38
N GLY A 10 5.21 -9.95 1.45
CA GLY A 10 3.92 -9.64 0.82
C GLY A 10 3.32 -10.85 0.09
N ALA A 11 4.14 -11.57 -0.67
CA ALA A 11 3.71 -12.77 -1.39
C ALA A 11 3.29 -13.90 -0.43
N ALA A 12 4.08 -14.17 0.61
CA ALA A 12 3.79 -15.22 1.60
C ALA A 12 2.48 -14.95 2.35
N LEU A 13 2.25 -13.71 2.77
CA LEU A 13 1.00 -13.29 3.42
C LEU A 13 -0.20 -13.43 2.47
N GLY A 14 -0.06 -13.02 1.21
CA GLY A 14 -1.12 -13.15 0.21
C GLY A 14 -1.51 -14.60 -0.06
N VAL A 15 -0.53 -15.50 -0.18
CA VAL A 15 -0.79 -16.94 -0.40
C VAL A 15 -1.48 -17.56 0.82
N MET A 16 -1.02 -17.27 2.04
CA MET A 16 -1.64 -17.77 3.26
C MET A 16 -3.09 -17.28 3.44
N ALA A 17 -3.40 -16.06 2.99
CA ALA A 17 -4.75 -15.49 3.00
C ALA A 17 -5.74 -16.33 2.19
N ILE A 18 -5.33 -16.67 0.96
CA ILE A 18 -6.15 -17.41 0.00
C ILE A 18 -6.38 -18.84 0.49
N VAL A 19 -5.32 -19.51 0.95
CA VAL A 19 -5.40 -20.90 1.45
C VAL A 19 -6.31 -20.99 2.67
N SER A 20 -6.24 -20.01 3.58
CA SER A 20 -7.05 -20.01 4.80
C SER A 20 -8.51 -19.59 4.59
N ARG A 21 -8.90 -19.16 3.37
CA ARG A 21 -10.19 -18.49 3.07
C ARG A 21 -10.52 -17.33 4.04
N HIS A 22 -9.49 -16.76 4.67
CA HIS A 22 -9.59 -15.62 5.59
C HIS A 22 -9.31 -14.32 4.83
N GLU A 23 -9.87 -14.21 3.62
CA GLU A 23 -9.62 -13.11 2.69
C GLU A 23 -10.01 -11.76 3.32
N ILE A 24 -11.12 -11.75 4.07
CA ILE A 24 -11.65 -10.53 4.72
C ILE A 24 -10.74 -10.05 5.86
N VAL A 25 -10.18 -10.96 6.65
CA VAL A 25 -9.28 -10.60 7.77
C VAL A 25 -7.96 -10.06 7.25
N LEU A 26 -7.43 -10.67 6.18
CA LEU A 26 -6.23 -10.18 5.53
C LEU A 26 -6.46 -8.85 4.80
N PHE A 27 -7.67 -8.62 4.27
CA PHE A 27 -8.04 -7.34 3.68
C PHE A 27 -8.12 -6.22 4.72
N ILE A 28 -8.61 -6.50 5.94
CA ILE A 28 -8.65 -5.52 7.03
C ILE A 28 -7.23 -5.24 7.56
N MET A 29 -6.43 -6.28 7.83
CA MET A 29 -5.04 -6.08 8.29
C MET A 29 -4.14 -5.49 7.19
N GLY A 30 -4.36 -5.86 5.94
CA GLY A 30 -3.69 -5.31 4.76
C GLY A 30 -4.27 -3.97 4.29
N GLY A 31 -5.35 -3.49 4.90
CA GLY A 31 -6.02 -2.25 4.51
C GLY A 31 -5.08 -1.03 4.60
N VAL A 32 -4.15 -1.03 5.54
CA VAL A 32 -3.09 0.00 5.64
C VAL A 32 -2.17 -0.05 4.41
N PHE A 33 -1.73 -1.23 3.97
CA PHE A 33 -0.94 -1.39 2.74
C PHE A 33 -1.69 -0.92 1.49
N VAL A 34 -3.00 -1.20 1.42
CA VAL A 34 -3.86 -0.74 0.32
C VAL A 34 -4.00 0.78 0.33
N MET A 35 -4.25 1.38 1.50
CA MET A 35 -4.32 2.83 1.67
C MET A 35 -3.00 3.52 1.33
N GLU A 36 -1.87 2.90 1.68
CA GLU A 36 -0.53 3.42 1.39
C GLU A 36 -0.27 3.44 -0.12
N THR A 37 -0.59 2.32 -0.81
CA THR A 37 -0.48 2.22 -2.27
C THR A 37 -1.43 3.18 -2.98
N ALA A 38 -2.68 3.28 -2.51
CA ALA A 38 -3.68 4.21 -3.04
C ALA A 38 -3.21 5.67 -2.90
N SER A 39 -2.55 6.03 -1.80
CA SER A 39 -2.02 7.37 -1.59
C SER A 39 -0.97 7.76 -2.64
N VAL A 40 -0.09 6.82 -3.00
CA VAL A 40 0.94 7.03 -4.03
C VAL A 40 0.30 7.14 -5.41
N ILE A 41 -0.65 6.26 -5.73
CA ILE A 41 -1.37 6.30 -7.01
C ILE A 41 -2.09 7.64 -7.18
N LEU A 42 -2.82 8.10 -6.16
CA LEU A 42 -3.57 9.34 -6.22
C LEU A 42 -2.63 10.56 -6.34
N GLN A 43 -1.48 10.50 -5.68
CA GLN A 43 -0.47 11.54 -5.76
C GLN A 43 0.23 11.59 -7.12
N VAL A 44 0.58 10.44 -7.69
CA VAL A 44 1.13 10.33 -9.05
C VAL A 44 0.10 10.75 -10.09
N ALA A 45 -1.15 10.32 -9.96
CA ALA A 45 -2.24 10.69 -10.85
C ALA A 45 -2.49 12.20 -10.86
N SER A 46 -2.54 12.85 -9.69
CA SER A 46 -2.68 14.31 -9.59
C SER A 46 -1.48 15.06 -10.13
N PHE A 47 -0.27 14.56 -9.91
CA PHE A 47 0.93 15.18 -10.47
C PHE A 47 0.95 15.09 -12.00
N LYS A 48 0.46 13.97 -12.57
CA LYS A 48 0.33 13.77 -14.02
C LYS A 48 -0.79 14.60 -14.64
N LEU A 49 -1.92 14.77 -13.96
CA LEU A 49 -3.11 15.44 -14.51
C LEU A 49 -3.11 16.96 -14.27
N THR A 50 -2.66 17.41 -13.11
CA THR A 50 -2.82 18.82 -12.69
C THR A 50 -1.48 19.51 -12.44
N GLY A 51 -0.36 18.79 -12.48
CA GLY A 51 0.98 19.33 -12.20
C GLY A 51 1.18 19.81 -10.75
N LYS A 52 0.17 19.66 -9.90
CA LYS A 52 0.16 20.09 -8.51
C LYS A 52 0.10 18.86 -7.60
N ARG A 53 0.95 18.85 -6.57
CA ARG A 53 0.95 17.81 -5.53
C ARG A 53 -0.18 18.08 -4.55
N ILE A 54 -1.06 17.10 -4.33
CA ILE A 54 -2.16 17.19 -3.34
C ILE A 54 -1.61 17.08 -1.91
N PHE A 55 -0.59 16.23 -1.71
CA PHE A 55 0.04 16.02 -0.41
C PHE A 55 1.51 16.50 -0.42
N ARG A 56 1.99 16.91 0.76
CA ARG A 56 3.38 17.36 0.98
C ARG A 56 4.42 16.28 0.63
N MET A 57 4.11 15.00 0.87
CA MET A 57 4.95 13.83 0.57
C MET A 57 4.06 12.58 0.45
N ALA A 58 4.30 11.71 -0.54
CA ALA A 58 3.74 10.36 -0.58
C ALA A 58 4.86 9.39 -0.18
N PRO A 59 4.58 8.32 0.58
CA PRO A 59 3.27 7.82 1.02
C PRO A 59 2.70 8.50 2.29
N LEU A 60 1.37 8.41 2.49
CA LEU A 60 0.64 8.99 3.63
C LEU A 60 1.17 8.55 5.01
N ILE A 61 1.73 7.34 5.11
CA ILE A 61 2.26 6.77 6.37
C ILE A 61 3.41 7.61 6.96
N ILE A 62 4.13 8.39 6.12
CA ILE A 62 5.23 9.28 6.52
C ILE A 62 4.73 10.65 7.03
N ILE A 63 3.47 11.03 6.75
CA ILE A 63 2.89 12.30 7.24
C ILE A 63 2.23 12.13 8.63
N LEU A 64 1.89 10.90 9.01
CA LEU A 64 1.16 10.56 10.25
C LEU A 64 2.06 10.12 11.42
N ASN A 65 3.40 10.14 11.26
CA ASN A 65 4.39 9.86 12.30
C ASN A 65 5.12 11.16 12.70
#